data_AF-A0A933WQG9-F1
#
_entry.id   AF-A0A933WQG9-F1
#
_cell.length_a   1.000
_cell.length_b   1.000
_cell.length_c   1.000
_cell.angle_alpha   90.00
_cell.angle_beta   90.00
_cell.angle_gamma   90.00
#
_symmetry.space_group_name_H-M   'P 1'
#
loop_
_entity.id
_entity.type
_entity.pdbx_description
1 polymer ?
#
loop_
_entity_poly.entity_id
_entity_poly.type
_entity_poly.pdbx_seq_one_letter_code
_entity_poly.pdbx_strand_id
1 'polypeptide(L)'
;MTKKEPKPQPQAVKSVEEMVLDYKLDKYAAIPLAALWAKELHRREENRHMTAMEVLEKALHDVMSGEVDWKSVRKSLTASAAAEPGILEAAEGAAKKSKS
;
A
#
# COMPACT_ATOMS: atom_id res chain seq x y z
N MET A 1 8.45 28.87 39.14
CA MET A 1 7.43 28.02 38.48
C MET A 1 7.79 27.94 37.00
N THR A 2 8.59 26.95 36.60
CA THR A 2 9.01 26.78 35.20
C THR A 2 8.01 25.88 34.48
N LYS A 3 7.21 26.48 33.60
CA LYS A 3 6.35 25.78 32.63
C LYS A 3 7.24 24.89 31.76
N LYS A 4 7.10 23.56 31.88
CA LYS A 4 7.64 22.60 30.91
C LYS A 4 6.66 22.52 29.75
N GLU A 5 7.07 22.99 28.58
CA GLU A 5 6.37 22.75 27.32
C GLU A 5 6.40 21.25 26.97
N PRO A 6 5.31 20.67 26.45
CA PRO A 6 5.29 19.28 26.04
C PRO A 6 6.08 19.13 24.73
N LYS A 7 7.16 18.36 24.79
CA LYS A 7 7.95 17.92 23.63
C LYS A 7 7.04 17.10 22.70
N PRO A 8 7.03 17.31 21.37
CA PRO A 8 6.25 16.48 20.46
C PRO A 8 6.77 15.06 20.56
N GLN A 9 5.93 14.16 21.08
CA GLN A 9 6.25 12.73 21.08
C GLN A 9 6.32 12.27 19.62
N PRO A 10 7.35 11.53 19.21
CA PRO A 10 7.37 10.92 17.89
C PRO A 10 6.13 10.04 17.81
N GLN A 11 5.23 10.36 16.88
CA GLN A 11 4.06 9.53 16.62
C GLN A 11 4.58 8.12 16.38
N ALA A 12 4.23 7.18 17.24
CA ALA A 12 4.67 5.80 17.10
C ALA A 12 4.16 5.32 15.73
N VAL A 13 5.08 5.19 14.78
CA VAL A 13 4.78 4.62 13.47
C VAL A 13 4.33 3.19 13.77
N LYS A 14 3.03 2.93 13.64
CA LYS A 14 2.47 1.60 13.87
C LYS A 14 3.19 0.62 12.96
N SER A 15 3.58 -0.54 13.49
CA SER A 15 4.20 -1.54 12.64
C SER A 15 3.18 -2.06 11.62
N VAL A 16 3.66 -2.57 10.48
CA VAL A 16 2.79 -3.23 9.50
C VAL A 16 2.02 -4.38 10.16
N GLU A 17 2.63 -5.10 11.10
CA GLU A 17 1.93 -6.18 11.81
C GLU A 17 0.75 -5.67 12.64
N GLU A 18 0.91 -4.56 13.35
CA GLU A 18 -0.18 -3.92 14.09
C GLU A 18 -1.28 -3.43 13.16
N MET A 19 -0.90 -2.85 12.02
CA MET A 19 -1.87 -2.38 11.01
C MET A 19 -2.65 -3.54 10.40
N VAL A 20 -2.04 -4.71 10.19
CA VAL A 20 -2.73 -5.93 9.71
C VAL A 20 -3.79 -6.40 10.68
N LEU A 21 -3.52 -6.34 11.98
CA LEU A 21 -4.47 -6.74 13.01
C LEU A 21 -5.63 -5.74 13.14
N ASP A 22 -5.35 -4.44 13.00
CA ASP A 22 -6.33 -3.36 13.09
C ASP A 22 -7.12 -3.11 11.79
N TYR A 23 -6.75 -3.74 10.67
CA TYR A 23 -7.31 -3.44 9.36
C TYR A 23 -8.78 -3.83 9.27
N LYS A 24 -9.65 -2.81 9.26
CA LYS A 24 -11.12 -2.98 9.27
C LYS A 24 -11.71 -3.38 7.92
N LEU A 25 -10.95 -3.26 6.85
CA LEU A 25 -11.33 -3.66 5.49
C LEU A 25 -10.92 -5.11 5.23
N ASP A 26 -11.32 -5.63 4.07
CA ASP A 26 -10.92 -6.98 3.67
C ASP A 26 -9.39 -7.08 3.55
N LYS A 27 -8.77 -7.69 4.56
CA LYS A 27 -7.32 -7.95 4.63
C LYS A 27 -6.80 -8.76 3.45
N TYR A 28 -7.66 -9.59 2.84
CA TYR A 28 -7.31 -10.35 1.65
C TYR A 28 -7.31 -9.50 0.38
N ALA A 29 -8.01 -8.36 0.38
CA ALA A 29 -7.95 -7.37 -0.70
C ALA A 29 -6.75 -6.41 -0.56
N ALA A 30 -6.20 -6.24 0.64
CA ALA A 30 -5.04 -5.37 0.87
C ALA A 30 -3.74 -5.96 0.31
N ILE A 31 -3.53 -7.27 0.44
CA ILE A 31 -2.33 -7.97 -0.05
C ILE A 31 -2.11 -7.79 -1.57
N PRO A 32 -3.09 -8.10 -2.44
CA PRO A 32 -2.91 -7.91 -3.88
C PRO A 32 -2.77 -6.43 -4.26
N LEU A 33 -3.44 -5.52 -3.54
CA LEU A 33 -3.29 -4.08 -3.75
C LEU A 33 -1.86 -3.61 -3.43
N ALA A 34 -1.31 -4.05 -2.29
CA ALA A 34 0.06 -3.74 -1.88
C ALA A 34 1.09 -4.34 -2.84
N ALA A 35 0.88 -5.57 -3.34
CA ALA A 35 1.78 -6.17 -4.34
C ALA A 35 1.82 -5.36 -5.65
N LEU A 36 0.66 -4.91 -6.13
CA LEU A 36 0.57 -4.05 -7.31
C LEU A 36 1.23 -2.69 -7.08
N TRP A 37 1.02 -2.11 -5.91
CA TRP A 37 1.63 -0.84 -5.53
C TRP A 37 3.15 -0.95 -5.35
N ALA A 38 3.64 -2.03 -4.76
CA ALA A 38 5.07 -2.32 -4.63
C ALA A 38 5.75 -2.40 -6.01
N LYS A 39 5.10 -3.01 -7.00
CA LYS A 39 5.61 -3.06 -8.38
C LYS A 39 5.77 -1.65 -8.97
N GLU A 40 4.81 -0.77 -8.72
CA GLU A 40 4.90 0.63 -9.16
C GLU A 40 5.98 1.40 -8.40
N LEU A 41 6.05 1.24 -7.07
CA LEU A 41 7.07 1.85 -6.24
C LEU A 41 8.48 1.46 -6.70
N HIS A 42 8.71 0.19 -7.03
CA HIS A 42 10.01 -0.29 -7.51
C HIS A 42 10.43 0.36 -8.84
N ARG A 43 9.47 0.83 -9.65
CA ARG A 43 9.75 1.49 -10.92
C ARG A 43 10.14 2.95 -10.76
N ARG A 44 9.78 3.58 -9.63
CA ARG A 44 10.13 4.98 -9.34
C ARG A 44 11.61 5.06 -9.03
N GLU A 45 12.30 6.01 -9.69
CA GLU A 45 13.74 6.21 -9.48
C GLU A 45 14.07 6.52 -8.02
N GLU A 46 13.16 7.20 -7.33
CA GLU A 46 13.22 7.51 -5.90
C GLU A 46 13.40 6.27 -5.03
N ASN A 47 12.86 5.10 -5.40
CA ASN A 47 12.89 3.89 -4.58
C ASN A 47 13.94 2.86 -5.03
N ARG A 48 14.80 3.18 -6.02
CA ARG A 48 15.82 2.23 -6.52
C ARG A 48 16.84 1.80 -5.47
N HIS A 49 17.02 2.60 -4.43
CA HIS A 49 17.93 2.32 -3.33
C HIS A 49 17.33 1.36 -2.29
N MET A 50 16.01 1.12 -2.35
CA MET A 50 15.30 0.25 -1.43
C MET A 50 15.36 -1.21 -1.90
N THR A 51 15.49 -2.13 -0.95
CA THR A 51 15.34 -3.56 -1.17
C THR A 51 13.88 -3.92 -1.48
N ALA A 52 13.67 -5.11 -2.08
CA ALA A 52 12.32 -5.59 -2.35
C ALA A 52 11.45 -5.69 -1.09
N MET A 53 12.04 -6.02 0.07
CA MET A 53 11.34 -6.08 1.34
C MET A 53 10.90 -4.70 1.81
N GLU A 54 11.79 -3.70 1.77
CA GLU A 54 11.48 -2.33 2.18
C GLU A 54 10.40 -1.70 1.27
N VAL A 55 10.46 -1.98 -0.04
CA VAL A 55 9.42 -1.54 -0.99
C VAL A 55 8.08 -2.18 -0.66
N LEU A 56 8.07 -3.46 -0.30
CA LEU A 56 6.86 -4.17 0.07
C LEU A 56 6.28 -3.67 1.40
N GLU A 57 7.11 -3.45 2.41
CA GLU A 57 6.69 -2.87 3.69
C GLU A 57 6.10 -1.47 3.50
N LYS A 58 6.77 -0.63 2.70
CA LYS A 58 6.23 0.69 2.33
C LYS A 58 4.89 0.55 1.62
N ALA A 59 4.77 -0.38 0.67
CA ALA A 59 3.52 -0.56 -0.05
C ALA A 59 2.36 -1.02 0.85
N LEU A 60 2.64 -1.91 1.80
CA LEU A 60 1.68 -2.35 2.81
C LEU A 60 1.27 -1.18 3.71
N HIS A 61 2.22 -0.38 4.18
CA HIS A 61 1.92 0.79 4.99
C HIS A 61 1.02 1.80 4.24
N ASP A 62 1.36 2.14 2.99
CA ASP A 62 0.58 3.07 2.15
C ASP A 62 -0.87 2.57 1.91
N VAL A 63 -1.05 1.26 1.70
CA VAL A 63 -2.37 0.66 1.49
C VAL A 63 -3.17 0.61 2.80
N MET A 64 -2.54 0.21 3.89
CA MET A 64 -3.24 -0.04 5.16
C MET A 64 -3.54 1.26 5.92
N SER A 65 -2.77 2.31 5.67
CA SER A 65 -3.07 3.68 6.12
C SER A 65 -4.18 4.35 5.31
N GLY A 66 -4.52 3.79 4.14
CA GLY A 66 -5.51 4.36 3.22
C GLY A 66 -4.97 5.50 2.35
N GLU A 67 -3.65 5.75 2.35
CA GLU A 67 -3.01 6.67 1.40
C GLU A 67 -3.17 6.19 -0.05
N VAL A 68 -3.33 4.88 -0.24
CA VAL A 68 -3.45 4.24 -1.55
C VAL A 68 -4.71 3.41 -1.65
N ASP A 69 -5.55 3.75 -2.63
CA ASP A 69 -6.77 3.00 -2.96
C ASP A 69 -6.67 2.25 -4.30
N TRP A 70 -7.58 1.30 -4.51
CA TRP A 70 -7.66 0.53 -5.75
C TRP A 70 -7.78 1.41 -7.01
N LYS A 71 -8.43 2.59 -6.90
CA LYS A 71 -8.55 3.51 -8.04
C LYS A 71 -7.20 4.16 -8.38
N SER A 72 -6.42 4.54 -7.38
CA SER A 72 -5.10 5.15 -7.55
C SER A 72 -4.09 4.14 -8.08
N VAL A 73 -4.10 2.91 -7.56
CA VAL A 73 -3.26 1.83 -8.10
C VAL A 73 -3.66 1.48 -9.52
N ARG A 74 -4.97 1.37 -9.82
CA ARG A 74 -5.44 1.11 -11.19
C ARG A 74 -5.04 2.24 -12.15
N LYS A 75 -5.17 3.51 -11.74
CA LYS A 75 -4.71 4.66 -12.55
C LYS A 75 -3.22 4.59 -12.83
N SER A 76 -2.41 4.37 -11.78
CA SER A 76 -0.96 4.26 -11.88
C SER A 76 -0.56 3.10 -12.81
N LEU A 77 -1.22 1.95 -12.65
CA LEU A 77 -1.05 0.80 -13.53
C LEU A 77 -1.48 1.10 -14.95
N THR A 78 -2.61 1.77 -15.22
CA THR A 78 -3.05 2.08 -16.59
C THR A 78 -2.18 3.13 -17.28
N ALA A 79 -1.67 4.12 -16.53
CA ALA A 79 -0.66 5.06 -17.03
C ALA A 79 0.68 4.35 -17.32
N SER A 80 0.93 3.23 -16.63
CA SER A 80 2.11 2.38 -16.76
C SER A 80 1.92 1.22 -17.77
N ALA A 81 0.66 0.84 -18.07
CA ALA A 81 0.23 -0.32 -18.86
C ALA A 81 0.40 -0.15 -20.37
N ALA A 82 1.04 0.93 -20.81
CA ALA A 82 1.69 0.94 -22.12
C ALA A 82 2.81 -0.12 -22.23
N ALA A 83 3.16 -0.84 -21.14
CA ALA A 83 4.27 -1.79 -21.12
C ALA A 83 3.92 -3.30 -21.00
N GLU A 84 2.88 -3.77 -20.30
CA GLU A 84 2.70 -5.22 -20.06
C GLU A 84 1.21 -5.64 -19.84
N PRO A 85 0.61 -6.52 -20.67
CA PRO A 85 -0.85 -6.77 -20.71
C PRO A 85 -1.32 -8.00 -19.90
N GLY A 86 -0.75 -8.31 -18.72
CA GLY A 86 -1.03 -9.58 -18.02
C GLY A 86 -1.74 -9.51 -16.65
N ILE A 87 -1.78 -8.35 -15.98
CA ILE A 87 -1.98 -8.31 -14.51
C ILE A 87 -3.34 -7.75 -14.10
N LEU A 88 -4.00 -6.98 -14.98
CA LEU A 88 -5.28 -6.32 -14.67
C LEU A 88 -6.47 -7.30 -14.60
N GLU A 89 -6.39 -8.45 -15.27
CA GLU A 89 -7.45 -9.49 -15.29
C GLU A 89 -7.58 -10.24 -13.95
N ALA A 90 -6.47 -10.49 -13.25
CA ALA A 90 -6.49 -11.27 -12.00
C ALA A 90 -7.11 -10.51 -10.81
N ALA A 91 -6.95 -9.18 -10.77
CA ALA A 91 -7.45 -8.36 -9.66
C ALA A 91 -8.97 -8.12 -9.73
N GLU A 92 -9.56 -8.11 -10.93
CA GLU A 92 -11.01 -7.87 -11.09
C GLU A 92 -11.86 -9.11 -10.77
N GLY A 93 -11.28 -10.31 -10.86
CA GLY A 93 -11.95 -11.58 -10.52
C GLY A 93 -12.27 -11.75 -9.02
N ALA A 94 -11.50 -11.12 -8.13
CA ALA A 94 -11.70 -11.24 -6.69
C ALA A 94 -12.85 -10.34 -6.16
N ALA A 95 -13.04 -9.15 -6.74
CA ALA A 95 -14.07 -8.21 -6.30
C ALA A 95 -15.51 -8.62 -6.68
N LYS A 96 -15.68 -9.48 -7.69
CA LYS A 96 -17.00 -9.88 -8.22
C LYS A 96 -17.61 -11.11 -7.54
N LYS A 97 -16.87 -11.85 -6.70
CA LYS A 97 -17.40 -13.06 -6.02
C LYS A 97 -18.12 -12.82 -4.69
N SER A 98 -18.09 -11.60 -4.14
CA SER A 98 -18.76 -11.30 -2.86
C SER A 98 -20.17 -10.74 -3.01
N LYS A 99 -20.84 -10.92 -4.16
CA LYS A 99 -22.21 -10.45 -4.39
C LYS A 99 -23.15 -11.45 -5.07
N SER A 100 -22.85 -12.75 -5.00
CA SER A 100 -23.78 -13.80 -5.41
C SER A 100 -24.11 -14.73 -4.25
#